data_AF-A0A1Y3MZY5-F1
#
_entry.id   AF-A0A1Y3MZY5-F1
#
_cell.length_a   1.000
_cell.length_b   1.000
_cell.length_c   1.000
_cell.angle_alpha   90.00
_cell.angle_beta   90.00
_cell.angle_gamma   90.00
#
_symmetry.space_group_name_H-M   'P 1'
#
loop_
_entity.id
_entity.type
_entity.pdbx_description
1 polymer ?
#
loop_
_entity_poly.entity_id
_entity_poly.type
_entity_poly.pdbx_seq_one_letter_code
_entity_poly.pdbx_strand_id
1 'polypeptide(L)'
;LKFSTVEDYEAHYSLTHRYYCSICNVTLMTEKLLNIHLQELHDSFFEVLSQRQNMYQCLIPECEEKFKDAEERKQHLIEKHNFSK
;
A
#
# COMPACT_ATOMS: atom_id res chain seq x y z
N LEU A 1 -24.93 5.93 -1.36
CA LEU A 1 -25.29 5.18 -0.13
C LEU A 1 -26.14 6.09 0.75
N LYS A 2 -27.26 5.61 1.29
CA LYS A 2 -28.05 6.33 2.32
C LYS A 2 -27.74 5.71 3.67
N PHE A 3 -27.26 6.51 4.61
CA PHE A 3 -26.99 6.08 5.99
C PHE A 3 -28.11 6.60 6.90
N SER A 4 -28.54 5.76 7.84
CA SER A 4 -29.68 6.05 8.73
C SER A 4 -29.26 6.78 10.00
N THR A 5 -27.98 6.64 10.40
CA THR A 5 -27.40 7.24 11.61
C THR A 5 -25.95 7.69 11.33
N VAL A 6 -25.43 8.56 12.21
CA VAL A 6 -24.02 8.98 12.17
C VAL A 6 -23.11 7.79 12.48
N GLU A 7 -23.51 6.92 13.40
CA GLU A 7 -22.76 5.70 13.75
C GLU A 7 -22.65 4.72 12.57
N ASP A 8 -23.70 4.56 11.76
CA ASP A 8 -23.66 3.75 10.52
C ASP A 8 -22.70 4.34 9.47
N TYR A 9 -22.63 5.67 9.39
CA TYR A 9 -21.70 6.36 8.49
C TYR A 9 -20.25 6.24 8.98
N GLU A 10 -20.00 6.41 10.29
CA GLU A 10 -18.66 6.24 10.88
C GLU A 10 -18.19 4.79 10.81
N ALA A 11 -19.07 3.82 11.07
CA ALA A 11 -18.77 2.41 10.91
C ALA A 11 -18.47 2.08 9.44
N HIS A 12 -19.25 2.59 8.50
CA HIS A 12 -18.94 2.46 7.08
C HIS A 12 -17.59 3.08 6.74
N TYR A 13 -17.36 4.35 7.08
CA TYR A 13 -16.11 5.07 6.82
C TYR A 13 -14.89 4.35 7.43
N SER A 14 -15.01 3.86 8.66
CA SER A 14 -13.97 3.10 9.36
C SER A 14 -13.71 1.71 8.75
N LEU A 15 -14.67 1.15 8.01
CA LEU A 15 -14.55 -0.16 7.36
C LEU A 15 -14.16 -0.05 5.88
N THR A 16 -14.58 1.00 5.16
CA THR A 16 -14.39 1.19 3.71
C THR A 16 -13.37 2.25 3.35
N HIS A 17 -13.04 3.19 4.25
CA HIS A 17 -12.05 4.24 4.03
C HIS A 17 -10.89 4.21 5.03
N ARG A 18 -10.73 3.11 5.78
CA ARG A 18 -9.69 3.02 6.81
C ARG A 18 -8.28 3.27 6.28
N TYR A 19 -8.00 2.79 5.08
CA TYR A 19 -6.70 2.90 4.43
C TYR A 19 -6.81 3.71 3.13
N TYR A 20 -7.36 4.91 3.28
CA TYR A 20 -7.62 5.86 2.22
C TYR A 20 -6.45 6.84 2.04
N CYS A 21 -6.03 7.06 0.80
CA CYS A 21 -5.10 8.12 0.44
C CYS A 21 -5.87 9.42 0.12
N SER A 22 -5.66 10.47 0.91
CA SER A 22 -6.30 11.77 0.71
C SER A 22 -5.76 12.60 -0.46
N ILE A 23 -4.64 12.18 -1.05
CA ILE A 23 -3.98 12.90 -2.15
C ILE A 23 -4.58 12.50 -3.49
N CYS A 24 -4.76 11.19 -3.72
CA CYS A 24 -5.28 10.64 -4.97
C CYS A 24 -6.65 9.96 -4.84
N ASN A 25 -7.24 9.98 -3.64
CA ASN A 25 -8.55 9.41 -3.31
C ASN A 25 -8.68 7.90 -3.56
N VAL A 26 -7.57 7.16 -3.44
CA VAL A 26 -7.53 5.69 -3.59
C VAL A 26 -7.66 5.02 -2.23
N THR A 27 -8.51 3.99 -2.15
CA THR A 27 -8.62 3.12 -0.97
C THR A 27 -7.78 1.86 -1.17
N LEU A 28 -6.95 1.54 -0.17
CA LEU A 28 -6.10 0.36 -0.14
C LEU A 28 -6.68 -0.69 0.82
N MET A 29 -6.25 -1.94 0.66
CA MET A 29 -6.81 -3.06 1.45
C MET A 29 -6.23 -3.13 2.87
N THR A 30 -5.01 -2.61 3.09
CA THR A 30 -4.31 -2.70 4.38
C THR A 30 -3.52 -1.42 4.66
N GLU A 31 -3.21 -1.19 5.94
CA GLU A 31 -2.37 -0.06 6.39
C GLU A 31 -1.01 -0.07 5.72
N LYS A 32 -0.41 -1.26 5.59
CA LYS A 32 0.88 -1.43 4.93
C LYS A 32 0.83 -0.99 3.47
N LEU A 33 -0.21 -1.38 2.74
CA LEU A 33 -0.38 -0.98 1.34
C LEU A 33 -0.59 0.53 1.21
N LEU A 34 -1.30 1.16 2.14
CA LEU A 34 -1.41 2.62 2.18
C LEU A 34 -0.04 3.27 2.42
N ASN A 35 0.75 2.78 3.38
CA ASN A 35 2.09 3.32 3.64
C ASN A 35 3.02 3.16 2.43
N ILE A 36 3.03 1.98 1.80
CA ILE A 36 3.79 1.72 0.57
C ILE A 36 3.33 2.67 -0.53
N HIS A 37 2.02 2.84 -0.72
CA HIS A 37 1.47 3.77 -1.69
C HIS A 37 1.92 5.22 -1.46
N LEU A 38 1.85 5.71 -0.21
CA LEU A 38 2.29 7.05 0.14
C LEU A 38 3.78 7.24 -0.14
N GLN A 39 4.62 6.25 0.19
CA GLN A 39 6.05 6.30 -0.09
C GLN A 39 6.34 6.25 -1.60
N GLU A 40 5.82 5.27 -2.32
CA GLU A 40 6.19 5.04 -3.73
C GLU A 40 5.60 6.09 -4.69
N LEU A 41 4.45 6.70 -4.36
CA LEU A 41 3.74 7.60 -5.28
C LEU A 41 3.62 9.05 -4.81
N HIS A 42 3.80 9.33 -3.52
CA HIS A 42 3.59 10.67 -2.95
C HIS A 42 4.79 11.22 -2.19
N ASP A 43 5.82 10.41 -1.91
CA ASP A 43 7.08 10.89 -1.36
C ASP A 43 8.04 11.28 -2.49
N SER A 44 8.24 12.59 -2.67
CA SER A 44 9.15 13.13 -3.68
C SER A 44 10.61 12.71 -3.49
N PHE A 45 11.00 12.21 -2.31
CA PHE A 45 12.34 11.68 -2.06
C PHE A 45 12.48 10.21 -2.42
N PHE A 46 11.38 9.50 -2.67
CA PHE A 46 11.42 8.05 -2.90
C PHE A 46 12.33 7.68 -4.06
N GLU A 47 12.21 8.38 -5.20
CA GLU A 47 13.06 8.13 -6.38
C GLU A 47 14.55 8.35 -6.12
N VAL A 48 14.89 9.31 -5.26
CA VAL A 48 16.30 9.60 -4.91
C VAL A 48 16.84 8.57 -3.92
N LEU A 49 16.00 8.16 -2.96
CA LEU A 49 16.38 7.17 -1.96
C LEU A 49 16.47 5.76 -2.56
N SER A 50 15.59 5.40 -3.49
CA SER A 50 15.59 4.07 -4.14
C SER A 50 16.84 3.82 -4.98
N GLN A 51 17.52 4.87 -5.44
CA GLN A 51 18.81 4.77 -6.10
C GLN A 51 19.97 4.44 -5.14
N ARG A 52 19.79 4.65 -3.83
CA ARG A 52 20.84 4.50 -2.82
C ARG A 52 20.62 3.31 -1.89
N GLN A 53 19.38 2.86 -1.73
CA GLN A 53 19.01 1.76 -0.84
C GLN A 53 17.73 1.06 -1.33
N ASN A 54 17.48 -0.14 -0.79
CA ASN A 54 16.29 -0.92 -1.10
C ASN A 54 15.05 -0.25 -0.48
N MET A 55 14.24 0.39 -1.34
CA MET A 55 13.05 1.12 -0.92
C MET A 55 11.74 0.37 -1.25
N TYR A 56 11.74 -0.54 -2.23
CA TYR A 56 10.53 -1.25 -2.64
C TYR A 56 10.20 -2.35 -1.65
N GLN A 57 9.06 -2.26 -0.96
CA GLN A 57 8.69 -3.22 0.07
C GLN A 57 7.79 -4.33 -0.49
N CYS A 58 7.85 -5.54 0.07
CA CYS A 58 6.88 -6.58 -0.24
C CYS A 58 5.45 -6.12 0.12
N LEU A 59 4.50 -6.46 -0.76
CA LEU A 59 3.10 -6.06 -0.63
C LEU A 59 2.31 -6.92 0.38
N ILE A 60 2.87 -8.05 0.82
CA ILE A 60 2.23 -8.94 1.79
C ILE A 60 2.43 -8.36 3.21
N PRO A 61 1.36 -8.19 4.01
CA PRO A 61 1.44 -7.61 5.36
C PRO A 61 2.53 -8.20 6.24
N GLU A 62 2.65 -9.53 6.26
CA GLU A 62 3.56 -10.30 7.11
C GLU A 62 4.98 -10.46 6.53
N CYS A 63 5.28 -9.90 5.35
CA CYS A 63 6.59 -10.02 4.72
C CYS A 63 7.37 -8.69 4.75
N GLU A 64 8.53 -8.66 5.42
CA GLU A 64 9.32 -7.44 5.61
C GLU A 64 10.46 -7.26 4.58
N GLU A 65 10.52 -8.11 3.55
CA GLU A 65 11.57 -8.02 2.52
C GLU A 65 11.47 -6.72 1.70
N LYS A 66 12.65 -6.18 1.36
CA LYS A 66 12.81 -4.96 0.57
C LYS A 66 13.74 -5.18 -0.61
N PHE A 67 13.43 -4.52 -1.72
CA PHE A 67 14.04 -4.71 -3.02
C PHE A 67 14.57 -3.40 -3.60
N LYS A 68 15.51 -3.52 -4.53
CA LYS A 68 16.11 -2.35 -5.19
C LYS A 68 15.15 -1.71 -6.20
N ASP A 69 14.30 -2.52 -6.84
CA ASP A 69 13.37 -2.11 -7.87
C ASP A 69 12.05 -2.91 -7.83
N ALA A 70 11.07 -2.45 -8.61
CA ALA A 70 9.76 -3.07 -8.69
C ALA A 70 9.79 -4.47 -9.35
N GLU A 71 10.77 -4.75 -10.21
CA GLU A 71 10.89 -6.05 -10.90
C GLU A 71 11.39 -7.13 -9.93
N GLU A 72 12.38 -6.83 -9.10
CA GLU A 72 12.83 -7.72 -8.03
C GLU A 72 11.72 -8.00 -7.02
N ARG A 73 10.97 -6.97 -6.62
CA ARG A 73 9.78 -7.15 -5.77
C ARG A 73 8.77 -8.09 -6.41
N LYS A 74 8.49 -7.91 -7.71
CA LYS A 74 7.53 -8.74 -8.45
C LYS A 74 8.01 -10.19 -8.50
N GLN A 75 9.30 -10.42 -8.76
CA GLN A 75 9.87 -11.76 -8.76
C GLN A 75 9.72 -12.43 -7.39
N HIS A 76 10.03 -11.72 -6.31
CA HIS A 76 9.83 -12.23 -4.96
C HIS A 76 8.35 -12.59 -4.68
N LEU A 77 7.40 -11.74 -5.09
CA LEU A 77 5.97 -12.03 -4.92
C LEU A 77 5.56 -13.33 -5.64
N ILE A 78 6.09 -13.57 -6.84
CA ILE A 78 5.82 -14.80 -7.60
C ILE A 78 6.46 -16.00 -6.90
N GLU A 79 7.73 -15.91 -6.50
CA GLU A 79 8.49 -17.05 -5.98
C GLU A 79 8.18 -17.43 -4.53
N LYS A 80 7.97 -16.43 -3.66
CA LYS A 80 7.79 -16.61 -2.22
C LYS A 80 6.33 -16.59 -1.78
N HIS A 81 5.50 -15.87 -2.52
CA HIS A 81 4.09 -15.70 -2.19
C HIS A 81 3.13 -16.32 -3.22
N ASN A 82 3.67 -17.02 -4.23
CA ASN A 82 2.90 -17.67 -5.30
C ASN A 82 1.89 -16.72 -5.95
N PHE A 83 2.24 -15.44 -6.05
CA PHE A 83 1.37 -14.45 -6.66
C PHE A 83 1.23 -14.82 -8.14
N SER A 84 0.00 -15.11 -8.57
CA SER A 84 -0.26 -15.51 -9.95
C SER A 84 0.13 -14.36 -10.89
N LYS A 85 0.81 -14.69 -11.98
CA LYS A 85 1.44 -13.74 -12.91
C LYS A 85 0.42 -12.97 -13.74
#